data_AF-A0A6P3DNI0-F1
#
_entry.id   AF-A0A6P3DNI0-F1
#
_cell.length_a   1.000
_cell.length_b   1.000
_cell.length_c   1.000
_cell.angle_alpha   90.00
_cell.angle_beta   90.00
_cell.angle_gamma   90.00
#
_symmetry.space_group_name_H-M   'P 1'
#
loop_
_entity.id
_entity.type
_entity.pdbx_description
1 polymer ?
#
loop_
_entity_poly.entity_id
_entity_poly.type
_entity_poly.pdbx_seq_one_letter_code
_entity_poly.pdbx_strand_id
1 'polypeptide(L)'
;MDANADDDGTHSELEYPENRQNNVEEDYSEENTDETSISTESTFDLTLPATHSYLGHNLEELRGRTILDDGLYVNLPLLVKQSVMLFPGQTLPMTVFDAQTIDMIRTCIENDRTLGVVCLGYDKMVPIGTTAEIYECMYDPDQGFRLKAKGRQRFKILRVIIQGYDKISARVQVLPEITLGPPFLDERIASLDHIRIHPKNEEDFKKQEKVENLDAVVTPWPAWVYRQYDPLRLSLKIRQRLQFIESKGSSIPEDPSDLSFWVAQNLLLDDNERIVLLNYDCAISRLQREMKYLVEDNVFVCCNCDSYIGRQSHMFPMSKEGPQGTYCNPSGIIHETVTLYHAQGLALSDNPPSINYTWFPGYAWTVATCRNCGDHMGWRFTAVQNNLRPRAFWGLIRKSLKNKEK
;
A
#
# COMPACT_ATOMS: atom_id res chain seq x y z
N MET A 1 -13.97 24.80 84.97
CA MET A 1 -13.48 26.01 84.29
C MET A 1 -12.33 25.59 83.40
N ASP A 2 -12.43 25.37 82.10
CA ASP A 2 -13.49 25.20 81.11
C ASP A 2 -12.78 24.41 79.99
N ALA A 3 -13.34 23.27 79.59
CA ALA A 3 -13.84 22.95 78.24
C ALA A 3 -12.78 22.95 77.12
N ASN A 4 -12.67 22.01 76.18
CA ASN A 4 -13.18 20.66 75.90
C ASN A 4 -12.65 20.32 74.47
N ALA A 5 -12.78 19.04 74.07
CA ALA A 5 -12.52 18.46 72.74
C ALA A 5 -11.08 17.97 72.53
N ASP A 6 -10.76 16.69 72.82
CA ASP A 6 -11.10 15.44 72.09
C ASP A 6 -10.24 15.31 70.80
N ASP A 7 -9.60 14.20 70.44
CA ASP A 7 -9.74 12.80 70.85
C ASP A 7 -8.45 12.02 70.48
N ASP A 8 -8.26 10.91 71.20
CA ASP A 8 -7.31 9.80 71.07
C ASP A 8 -7.27 9.24 69.62
N GLY A 9 -6.30 8.47 69.14
CA GLY A 9 -5.44 7.50 69.78
C GLY A 9 -4.97 6.50 68.70
N THR A 10 -3.83 5.90 68.96
CA THR A 10 -2.91 5.15 68.09
C THR A 10 -3.39 3.79 67.55
N HIS A 11 -2.94 3.50 66.31
CA HIS A 11 -2.53 2.24 65.66
C HIS A 11 -3.01 0.86 66.19
N SER A 12 -3.57 0.06 65.28
CA SER A 12 -3.26 -1.38 65.13
C SER A 12 -3.56 -1.86 63.70
N GLU A 13 -2.63 -2.60 63.10
CA GLU A 13 -2.71 -3.25 61.78
C GLU A 13 -3.85 -4.29 61.70
N LEU A 14 -4.65 -4.24 60.61
CA LEU A 14 -5.42 -5.38 60.12
C LEU A 14 -5.57 -5.29 58.59
N GLU A 15 -5.18 -6.36 57.91
CA GLU A 15 -5.30 -6.64 56.47
C GLU A 15 -6.77 -6.59 56.01
N TYR A 16 -7.02 -6.07 54.80
CA TYR A 16 -8.31 -6.12 54.13
C TYR A 16 -8.21 -6.90 52.79
N PRO A 17 -9.27 -7.63 52.40
CA PRO A 17 -9.20 -8.72 51.44
C PRO A 17 -9.33 -8.28 49.97
N GLU A 18 -8.75 -9.11 49.09
CA GLU A 18 -8.88 -9.04 47.63
C GLU A 18 -10.34 -9.11 47.17
N ASN A 19 -10.78 -8.07 46.45
CA ASN A 19 -12.05 -8.08 45.74
C ASN A 19 -11.81 -8.57 44.30
N ARG A 20 -12.14 -9.85 44.04
CA ARG A 20 -12.20 -10.43 42.69
C ARG A 20 -13.35 -9.79 41.91
N GLN A 21 -13.01 -8.94 40.94
CA GLN A 21 -13.92 -8.61 39.83
C GLN A 21 -13.69 -9.62 38.71
N ASN A 22 -14.72 -10.43 38.45
CA ASN A 22 -14.80 -11.38 37.36
C ASN A 22 -14.80 -10.63 36.01
N ASN A 23 -13.67 -10.60 35.32
CA ASN A 23 -13.64 -10.42 33.88
C ASN A 23 -13.86 -11.79 33.25
N VAL A 24 -14.99 -11.94 32.56
CA VAL A 24 -15.25 -13.08 31.69
C VAL A 24 -14.37 -12.89 30.45
N GLU A 25 -13.19 -13.52 30.48
CA GLU A 25 -12.39 -13.72 29.27
C GLU A 25 -13.13 -14.74 28.41
N GLU A 26 -13.65 -14.29 27.27
CA GLU A 26 -14.16 -15.18 26.23
C GLU A 26 -12.97 -15.94 25.63
N ASP A 27 -12.85 -17.19 26.06
CA ASP A 27 -11.88 -18.19 25.65
C ASP A 27 -12.10 -18.56 24.17
N TYR A 28 -11.39 -17.87 23.27
CA TYR A 28 -11.24 -18.32 21.89
C TYR A 28 -10.29 -19.52 21.88
N SER A 29 -10.85 -20.72 22.01
CA SER A 29 -10.11 -21.96 21.83
C SER A 29 -9.51 -22.00 20.42
N GLU A 30 -8.21 -21.76 20.32
CA GLU A 30 -7.41 -22.00 19.13
C GLU A 30 -7.45 -23.51 18.82
N GLU A 31 -8.15 -23.89 17.75
CA GLU A 31 -7.97 -25.22 17.17
C GLU A 31 -6.53 -25.31 16.67
N ASN A 32 -5.72 -26.09 17.37
CA ASN A 32 -4.35 -26.48 17.02
C ASN A 32 -4.30 -27.10 15.62
N THR A 33 -4.20 -26.28 14.58
CA THR A 33 -3.61 -26.67 13.30
C THR A 33 -2.12 -26.36 13.37
N ASP A 34 -1.33 -27.38 13.69
CA ASP A 34 0.12 -27.51 13.45
C ASP A 34 0.85 -26.19 13.14
N GLU A 35 1.41 -25.56 14.18
CA GLU A 35 2.54 -24.63 14.05
C GLU A 35 3.79 -25.40 13.60
N THR A 36 3.71 -26.09 12.45
CA THR A 36 4.90 -26.55 11.75
C THR A 36 5.59 -25.31 11.20
N SER A 37 6.72 -24.95 11.82
CA SER A 37 7.77 -24.06 11.32
C SER A 37 7.54 -23.58 9.89
N ILE A 38 7.15 -22.31 9.73
CA ILE A 38 6.99 -21.67 8.42
C ILE A 38 8.27 -21.91 7.62
N SER A 39 8.27 -22.87 6.70
CA SER A 39 9.39 -23.12 5.82
C SER A 39 9.50 -21.92 4.89
N THR A 40 10.47 -21.05 5.15
CA THR A 40 10.72 -19.77 4.45
C THR A 40 11.14 -19.91 2.99
N GLU A 41 11.34 -21.13 2.49
CA GLU A 41 11.71 -21.36 1.09
C GLU A 41 10.45 -21.40 0.20
N SER A 42 10.03 -20.21 -0.25
CA SER A 42 9.10 -20.09 -1.38
C SER A 42 9.77 -20.64 -2.64
N THR A 43 9.14 -21.62 -3.28
CA THR A 43 9.58 -22.16 -4.59
C THR A 43 8.86 -21.48 -5.76
N PHE A 44 7.90 -20.60 -5.46
CA PHE A 44 7.17 -19.83 -6.47
C PHE A 44 8.01 -18.64 -6.98
N ASP A 45 8.02 -18.45 -8.30
CA ASP A 45 8.69 -17.31 -8.93
C ASP A 45 7.85 -16.03 -8.75
N LEU A 46 8.33 -15.18 -7.84
CA LEU A 46 7.71 -13.89 -7.49
C LEU A 46 7.68 -12.87 -8.65
N THR A 47 8.35 -13.14 -9.78
CA THR A 47 8.25 -12.27 -10.95
C THR A 47 6.97 -12.50 -11.76
N LEU A 48 6.35 -13.68 -11.63
CA LEU A 48 5.22 -14.08 -12.48
C LEU A 48 3.98 -13.19 -12.31
N PRO A 49 3.53 -12.80 -11.09
CA PRO A 49 2.28 -12.05 -10.99
C PRO A 49 2.36 -10.64 -11.60
N ALA A 50 3.53 -10.00 -11.56
CA ALA A 50 3.76 -8.69 -12.18
C ALA A 50 3.71 -8.75 -13.73
N THR A 51 3.86 -9.94 -14.32
CA THR A 51 3.69 -10.12 -15.78
C THR A 51 2.22 -10.06 -16.21
N HIS A 52 1.26 -10.18 -15.29
CA HIS A 52 -0.17 -10.28 -15.58
C HIS A 52 -0.51 -11.21 -16.77
N SER A 53 0.16 -12.36 -16.86
CA SER A 53 0.02 -13.32 -17.97
C SER A 53 -1.40 -13.85 -18.17
N TYR A 54 -2.27 -13.75 -17.15
CA TYR A 54 -3.70 -14.05 -17.25
C TYR A 54 -4.45 -13.13 -18.22
N LEU A 55 -3.89 -11.97 -18.59
CA LEU A 55 -4.42 -11.12 -19.65
C LEU A 55 -4.19 -11.72 -21.05
N GLY A 56 -3.38 -12.76 -21.19
CA GLY A 56 -3.08 -13.42 -22.47
C GLY A 56 -1.65 -13.18 -22.95
N HIS A 57 -1.28 -13.84 -24.05
CA HIS A 57 0.12 -14.00 -24.46
C HIS A 57 0.60 -13.02 -25.55
N ASN A 58 -0.26 -12.12 -26.05
CA ASN A 58 0.02 -11.30 -27.24
C ASN A 58 -0.27 -9.80 -27.01
N LEU A 59 0.16 -9.26 -25.88
CA LEU A 59 0.11 -7.81 -25.66
C LEU A 59 1.25 -7.16 -26.45
N GLU A 60 0.92 -6.16 -27.28
CA GLU A 60 1.90 -5.38 -28.00
C GLU A 60 2.53 -4.34 -27.07
N GLU A 61 3.86 -4.32 -27.00
CA GLU A 61 4.61 -3.32 -26.25
C GLU A 61 4.62 -1.98 -26.99
N LEU A 62 4.12 -0.94 -26.34
CA LEU A 62 4.16 0.43 -26.82
C LEU A 62 5.41 1.13 -26.28
N ARG A 63 6.36 1.45 -27.18
CA ARG A 63 7.63 2.08 -26.82
C ARG A 63 7.52 3.60 -26.68
N GLY A 64 8.33 4.15 -25.79
CA GLY A 64 8.43 5.59 -25.53
C GLY A 64 7.98 5.92 -24.12
N ARG A 65 8.32 7.12 -23.65
CA ARG A 65 7.88 7.63 -22.35
C ARG A 65 7.37 9.06 -22.49
N THR A 66 6.14 9.29 -22.05
CA THR A 66 5.58 10.64 -21.96
C THR A 66 5.65 11.11 -20.50
N ILE A 67 6.46 12.13 -20.26
CA ILE A 67 6.55 12.84 -18.98
C ILE A 67 6.25 14.31 -19.27
N LEU A 68 5.28 14.87 -18.55
CA LEU A 68 4.83 16.24 -18.69
C LEU A 68 5.63 17.16 -17.78
N ASP A 69 5.78 18.43 -18.17
CA ASP A 69 6.47 19.42 -17.35
C ASP A 69 5.73 19.70 -16.03
N ASP A 70 6.49 19.97 -14.97
CA ASP A 70 5.96 20.29 -13.65
C ASP A 70 5.13 21.59 -13.68
N GLY A 71 3.95 21.54 -13.04
CA GLY A 71 3.02 22.68 -13.00
C GLY A 71 2.24 22.91 -14.31
N LEU A 72 2.46 22.09 -15.34
CA LEU A 72 1.77 22.22 -16.63
C LEU A 72 0.26 22.01 -16.48
N TYR A 73 -0.51 22.84 -17.19
CA TYR A 73 -1.95 22.70 -17.31
C TYR A 73 -2.31 21.96 -18.60
N VAL A 74 -2.92 20.78 -18.47
CA VAL A 74 -3.30 19.95 -19.63
C VAL A 74 -4.74 19.47 -19.53
N ASN A 75 -5.34 19.13 -20.66
CA ASN A 75 -6.61 18.41 -20.70
C ASN A 75 -6.31 16.92 -20.81
N LEU A 76 -6.71 16.13 -19.82
CA LEU A 76 -6.54 14.68 -19.84
C LEU A 76 -7.88 13.96 -19.99
N PRO A 77 -7.98 12.91 -20.81
CA PRO A 77 -9.07 11.96 -20.70
C PRO A 77 -8.96 11.26 -19.35
N LEU A 78 -10.10 11.09 -18.66
CA LEU A 78 -10.14 10.52 -17.32
C LEU A 78 -10.79 9.14 -17.33
N LEU A 79 -10.05 8.17 -16.79
CA LEU A 79 -10.58 6.90 -16.36
C LEU A 79 -10.94 6.98 -14.87
N VAL A 80 -12.23 6.96 -14.59
CA VAL A 80 -12.75 6.99 -13.22
C VAL A 80 -12.95 5.56 -12.75
N LYS A 81 -12.32 5.19 -11.63
CA LYS A 81 -12.44 3.84 -11.05
C LYS A 81 -12.90 3.91 -9.61
N GLN A 82 -13.83 3.03 -9.25
CA GLN A 82 -14.32 2.93 -7.88
C GLN A 82 -13.24 2.34 -6.98
N SER A 83 -12.85 3.07 -5.92
CA SER A 83 -11.92 2.59 -4.90
C SER A 83 -10.56 2.07 -5.41
N VAL A 84 -10.12 2.49 -6.61
CA VAL A 84 -8.78 2.21 -7.15
C VAL A 84 -8.00 3.51 -7.22
N MET A 85 -6.99 3.63 -6.36
CA MET A 85 -6.08 4.77 -6.35
C MET A 85 -4.73 4.34 -6.92
N LEU A 86 -4.39 4.88 -8.08
CA LEU A 86 -3.12 4.60 -8.74
C LEU A 86 -2.02 5.50 -8.18
N PHE A 87 -0.94 4.91 -7.67
CA PHE A 87 0.26 5.65 -7.29
C PHE A 87 1.29 5.68 -8.44
N PRO A 88 2.15 6.72 -8.50
CA PRO A 88 3.33 6.69 -9.37
C PRO A 88 4.13 5.39 -9.21
N GLY A 89 4.53 4.78 -10.33
CA GLY A 89 5.25 3.51 -10.35
C GLY A 89 4.37 2.25 -10.38
N GLN A 90 3.13 2.32 -9.90
CA GLN A 90 2.20 1.18 -9.82
C GLN A 90 1.68 0.77 -11.21
N THR A 91 1.54 -0.53 -11.42
CA THR A 91 0.94 -1.11 -12.64
C THR A 91 -0.56 -1.26 -12.47
N LEU A 92 -1.32 -0.85 -13.49
CA LEU A 92 -2.77 -0.97 -13.60
C LEU A 92 -3.14 -1.90 -14.77
N PRO A 93 -3.39 -3.20 -14.53
CA PRO A 93 -3.93 -4.09 -15.55
C PRO A 93 -5.43 -3.86 -15.74
N MET A 94 -5.91 -3.91 -16.99
CA MET A 94 -7.32 -3.68 -17.30
C MET A 94 -7.81 -4.55 -18.45
N THR A 95 -9.06 -4.99 -18.32
CA THR A 95 -9.87 -5.52 -19.42
C THR A 95 -11.09 -4.59 -19.57
N VAL A 96 -11.31 -4.07 -20.78
CA VAL A 96 -12.29 -3.02 -21.06
C VAL A 96 -13.20 -3.49 -22.19
N PHE A 97 -14.50 -3.40 -21.97
CA PHE A 97 -15.53 -3.86 -22.91
C PHE A 97 -16.42 -2.73 -23.43
N ASP A 98 -16.53 -1.62 -22.69
CA ASP A 98 -17.43 -0.54 -23.05
C ASP A 98 -16.86 0.32 -24.19
N ALA A 99 -17.69 0.62 -25.17
CA ALA A 99 -17.27 1.31 -26.40
C ALA A 99 -16.66 2.71 -26.14
N GLN A 100 -17.13 3.40 -25.10
CA GLN A 100 -16.67 4.75 -24.76
C GLN A 100 -15.23 4.74 -24.24
N THR A 101 -14.91 3.86 -23.30
CA THR A 101 -13.55 3.71 -22.77
C THR A 101 -12.62 3.14 -23.83
N ILE A 102 -13.10 2.22 -24.67
CA ILE A 102 -12.34 1.69 -25.81
C ILE A 102 -11.94 2.82 -26.78
N ASP A 103 -12.87 3.69 -27.16
CA ASP A 103 -12.60 4.82 -28.05
C ASP A 103 -11.63 5.83 -27.43
N MET A 104 -11.79 6.11 -26.13
CA MET A 104 -10.85 6.91 -25.36
C MET A 104 -9.44 6.30 -25.38
N ILE A 105 -9.31 5.00 -25.13
CA ILE A 105 -8.02 4.28 -25.13
C ILE A 105 -7.37 4.34 -26.51
N ARG A 106 -8.11 4.09 -27.59
CA ARG A 106 -7.58 4.21 -28.97
C ARG A 106 -7.04 5.61 -29.22
N THR A 107 -7.82 6.63 -28.86
CA THR A 107 -7.40 8.04 -28.99
C THR A 107 -6.13 8.31 -28.19
N CYS A 108 -5.99 7.75 -26.98
CA CYS A 108 -4.78 7.90 -26.19
C CYS A 108 -3.59 7.22 -26.87
N ILE A 109 -3.75 5.99 -27.37
CA ILE A 109 -2.69 5.21 -28.01
C ILE A 109 -2.14 5.93 -29.27
N GLU A 110 -3.01 6.54 -30.06
CA GLU A 110 -2.64 7.31 -31.26
C GLU A 110 -1.90 8.62 -30.94
N ASN A 111 -2.05 9.16 -29.73
CA ASN A 111 -1.42 10.40 -29.27
C ASN A 111 -0.20 10.12 -28.38
N ASP A 112 -0.32 10.37 -27.08
CA ASP A 112 0.77 10.33 -26.10
C ASP A 112 0.69 9.12 -25.14
N ARG A 113 -0.26 8.21 -25.38
CA ARG A 113 -0.59 7.02 -24.59
C ARG A 113 -0.93 7.31 -23.13
N THR A 114 -1.26 8.56 -22.81
CA THR A 114 -1.44 9.01 -21.44
C THR A 114 -2.91 9.29 -21.15
N LEU A 115 -3.39 8.75 -20.05
CA LEU A 115 -4.72 9.04 -19.51
C LEU A 115 -4.61 9.38 -18.03
N GLY A 116 -5.60 10.09 -17.48
CA GLY A 116 -5.67 10.34 -16.05
C GLY A 116 -6.48 9.25 -15.36
N VAL A 117 -5.94 8.63 -14.31
CA VAL A 117 -6.70 7.72 -13.44
C VAL A 117 -7.12 8.46 -12.19
N VAL A 118 -8.41 8.42 -11.89
CA VAL A 118 -8.98 9.11 -10.72
C VAL A 118 -9.85 8.14 -9.93
N CYS A 119 -9.67 8.14 -8.62
CA CYS A 119 -10.49 7.36 -7.71
C CYS A 119 -11.84 8.06 -7.49
N LEU A 120 -12.93 7.31 -7.66
CA LEU A 120 -14.24 7.69 -7.15
C LEU A 120 -14.34 7.18 -5.71
N GLY A 121 -14.46 8.11 -4.75
CA GLY A 121 -14.65 7.81 -3.34
C GLY A 121 -16.08 7.35 -3.03
N TYR A 122 -16.58 7.66 -1.84
CA TYR A 122 -17.93 7.24 -1.42
C TYR A 122 -19.05 7.80 -2.30
N ASP A 123 -18.94 9.04 -2.79
CA ASP A 123 -19.91 9.65 -3.74
C ASP A 123 -19.31 10.84 -4.52
N LYS A 124 -17.99 11.05 -4.43
CA LYS A 124 -17.32 12.20 -5.03
C LYS A 124 -16.00 11.79 -5.64
N MET A 125 -15.71 12.40 -6.79
CA MET A 125 -14.42 12.28 -7.44
C MET A 125 -13.37 12.93 -6.55
N VAL A 126 -12.30 12.19 -6.26
CA VAL A 126 -11.15 12.72 -5.54
C VAL A 126 -10.48 13.79 -6.40
N PRO A 127 -10.16 14.99 -5.87
CA PRO A 127 -9.62 16.10 -6.66
C PRO A 127 -8.15 15.93 -7.07
N ILE A 128 -7.57 14.75 -6.84
CA ILE A 128 -6.20 14.37 -7.19
C ILE A 128 -6.24 12.99 -7.88
N GLY A 129 -5.37 12.82 -8.86
CA GLY A 129 -5.20 11.57 -9.60
C GLY A 129 -3.77 11.38 -10.07
N THR A 130 -3.56 10.33 -10.85
CA THR A 130 -2.24 9.97 -11.37
C THR A 130 -2.35 9.70 -12.86
N THR A 131 -1.43 10.28 -13.65
CA THR A 131 -1.32 9.96 -15.07
C THR A 131 -0.91 8.50 -15.21
N ALA A 132 -1.55 7.78 -16.12
CA ALA A 132 -1.27 6.39 -16.43
C ALA A 132 -0.85 6.32 -17.90
N GLU A 133 0.36 5.82 -18.12
CA GLU A 133 0.89 5.59 -19.46
C GLU A 133 0.63 4.14 -19.86
N ILE A 134 -0.08 3.95 -20.98
CA ILE A 134 -0.30 2.64 -21.58
C ILE A 134 1.01 2.17 -22.20
N TYR A 135 1.54 1.05 -21.73
CA TYR A 135 2.81 0.50 -22.20
C TYR A 135 2.67 -0.88 -22.85
N GLU A 136 1.55 -1.58 -22.61
CA GLU A 136 1.22 -2.85 -23.25
C GLU A 136 -0.28 -2.91 -23.53
N CYS A 137 -0.69 -3.30 -24.74
CA CYS A 137 -2.10 -3.45 -25.07
C CYS A 137 -2.39 -4.49 -26.16
N MET A 138 -3.62 -4.98 -26.19
CA MET A 138 -4.16 -5.81 -27.24
C MET A 138 -5.65 -5.49 -27.39
N TYR A 139 -6.10 -5.31 -28.62
CA TYR A 139 -7.51 -5.19 -28.94
C TYR A 139 -8.01 -6.43 -29.67
N ASP A 140 -9.11 -6.98 -29.18
CA ASP A 140 -9.85 -8.04 -29.83
C ASP A 140 -11.31 -7.57 -29.97
N PRO A 141 -11.91 -7.59 -31.18
CA PRO A 141 -13.29 -7.15 -31.38
C PRO A 141 -14.33 -7.90 -30.53
N ASP A 142 -14.08 -9.16 -30.20
CA ASP A 142 -14.99 -10.02 -29.45
C ASP A 142 -14.68 -10.00 -27.94
N GLN A 143 -13.39 -9.85 -27.56
CA GLN A 143 -12.93 -9.89 -26.16
C GLN A 143 -12.63 -8.51 -25.55
N GLY A 144 -12.76 -7.43 -26.33
CA GLY A 144 -12.50 -6.06 -25.88
C GLY A 144 -11.01 -5.70 -25.86
N PHE A 145 -10.69 -4.63 -25.12
CA PHE A 145 -9.31 -4.17 -24.91
C PHE A 145 -8.72 -4.80 -23.65
N ARG A 146 -7.52 -5.36 -23.77
CA ARG A 146 -6.69 -5.78 -22.63
C ARG A 146 -5.42 -4.96 -22.63
N LEU A 147 -5.07 -4.36 -21.50
CA LEU A 147 -3.92 -3.48 -21.45
C LEU A 147 -3.30 -3.39 -20.06
N LYS A 148 -2.07 -2.88 -20.02
CA LYS A 148 -1.38 -2.48 -18.81
C LYS A 148 -0.97 -1.03 -18.94
N ALA A 149 -1.29 -0.27 -17.91
CA ALA A 149 -0.83 1.11 -17.78
C ALA A 149 0.04 1.24 -16.53
N LYS A 150 0.98 2.20 -16.54
CA LYS A 150 1.85 2.48 -15.39
C LYS A 150 1.62 3.89 -14.89
N GLY A 151 1.40 4.05 -13.59
CA GLY A 151 1.32 5.35 -12.94
C GLY A 151 2.62 6.14 -13.13
N ARG A 152 2.52 7.41 -13.52
CA ARG A 152 3.68 8.28 -13.79
C ARG A 152 3.71 9.50 -12.88
N GLN A 153 2.81 10.46 -13.07
CA GLN A 153 2.86 11.76 -12.40
C GLN A 153 1.53 12.06 -11.71
N ARG A 154 1.61 12.70 -10.56
CA ARG A 154 0.42 13.17 -9.83
C ARG A 154 -0.15 14.40 -10.54
N PHE A 155 -1.47 14.56 -10.51
CA PHE A 155 -2.12 15.76 -11.00
C PHE A 155 -3.28 16.16 -10.12
N LYS A 156 -3.57 17.47 -10.07
CA LYS A 156 -4.76 18.02 -9.43
C LYS A 156 -5.83 18.34 -10.46
N ILE A 157 -7.06 17.95 -10.19
CA ILE A 157 -8.21 18.28 -11.04
C ILE A 157 -8.63 19.72 -10.75
N LEU A 158 -8.70 20.53 -11.81
CA LEU A 158 -9.18 21.91 -11.71
C LEU A 158 -10.63 22.03 -12.17
N ARG A 159 -10.95 21.33 -13.28
CA ARG A 159 -12.29 21.34 -13.85
C ARG A 159 -12.54 20.06 -14.62
N VAL A 160 -13.62 19.36 -14.27
CA VAL A 160 -14.12 18.23 -15.05
C VAL A 160 -14.89 18.76 -16.26
N ILE A 161 -14.68 18.11 -17.40
CA ILE A 161 -15.28 18.42 -18.70
C ILE A 161 -15.95 17.12 -19.17
N ILE A 162 -17.28 17.10 -19.14
CA ILE A 162 -18.08 15.98 -19.64
C ILE A 162 -18.47 16.32 -21.07
N GLN A 163 -18.01 15.52 -22.02
CA GLN A 163 -18.39 15.61 -23.42
C GLN A 163 -19.34 14.44 -23.72
N GLY A 164 -20.33 14.65 -24.60
CA GLY A 164 -21.46 13.71 -24.79
C GLY A 164 -21.07 12.23 -24.90
N TYR A 165 -22.00 11.34 -24.50
CA TYR A 165 -21.78 9.89 -24.30
C TYR A 165 -20.75 9.57 -23.21
N ASP A 166 -20.88 10.17 -22.03
CA ASP A 166 -20.11 9.89 -20.81
C ASP A 166 -18.57 9.91 -20.94
N LYS A 167 -18.03 10.58 -21.97
CA LYS A 167 -16.59 10.83 -22.05
C LYS A 167 -16.19 11.87 -21.02
N ILE A 168 -15.49 11.41 -19.99
CA ILE A 168 -14.99 12.26 -18.92
C ILE A 168 -13.57 12.69 -19.28
N SER A 169 -13.35 13.99 -19.32
CA SER A 169 -12.02 14.60 -19.38
C SER A 169 -11.90 15.65 -18.28
N ALA A 170 -10.69 16.11 -17.99
CA ALA A 170 -10.51 17.21 -17.07
C ALA A 170 -9.34 18.10 -17.47
N ARG A 171 -9.49 19.39 -17.20
CA ARG A 171 -8.35 20.29 -17.09
C ARG A 171 -7.67 20.03 -15.75
N VAL A 172 -6.41 19.63 -15.81
CA VAL A 172 -5.61 19.26 -14.65
C VAL A 172 -4.34 20.12 -14.58
N GLN A 173 -3.74 20.16 -13.41
CA GLN A 173 -2.38 20.66 -13.19
C GLN A 173 -1.48 19.50 -12.80
N VAL A 174 -0.41 19.27 -13.56
CA VAL A 174 0.64 18.29 -13.22
C VAL A 174 1.36 18.78 -11.96
N LEU A 175 1.44 17.94 -10.94
CA LEU A 175 2.05 18.30 -9.66
C LEU A 175 3.53 17.89 -9.65
N PRO A 176 4.44 18.77 -9.22
CA PRO A 176 5.85 18.43 -9.07
C PRO A 176 6.06 17.43 -7.93
N GLU A 177 7.10 16.61 -8.06
CA GLU A 177 7.67 15.86 -6.94
C GLU A 177 8.87 16.63 -6.39
N ILE A 178 8.69 17.26 -5.23
CA ILE A 178 9.70 18.10 -4.59
C ILE A 178 10.76 17.22 -3.93
N THR A 179 11.93 17.18 -4.54
CA THR A 179 13.11 16.50 -3.99
C THR A 179 13.91 17.46 -3.12
N LEU A 180 13.91 17.23 -1.81
CA LEU A 180 14.72 17.96 -0.84
C LEU A 180 15.94 17.11 -0.44
N GLY A 181 17.11 17.75 -0.42
CA GLY A 181 18.35 17.13 0.01
C GLY A 181 18.43 16.90 1.53
N PRO A 182 19.59 16.45 2.04
CA PRO A 182 19.79 16.29 3.48
C PRO A 182 19.66 17.65 4.20
N PRO A 183 19.21 17.68 5.47
CA PRO A 183 18.78 18.90 6.16
C PRO A 183 19.78 20.05 6.22
N PHE A 184 21.08 19.76 6.22
CA PHE A 184 22.14 20.77 6.33
C PHE A 184 22.78 21.11 4.98
N LEU A 185 22.22 20.71 3.84
CA LEU A 185 22.86 20.88 2.55
C LEU A 185 23.22 22.36 2.26
N ASP A 186 22.30 23.28 2.55
CA ASP A 186 22.46 24.71 2.25
C ASP A 186 23.26 25.45 3.34
N GLU A 187 23.11 25.05 4.60
CA GLU A 187 23.75 25.67 5.78
C GLU A 187 25.03 24.93 6.23
N ARG A 188 25.58 24.05 5.38
CA ARG A 188 26.74 23.24 5.75
C ARG A 188 27.98 24.08 5.99
N ILE A 189 28.71 23.75 7.06
CA ILE A 189 30.03 24.32 7.29
C ILE A 189 31.05 23.61 6.37
N ALA A 190 31.54 24.33 5.35
CA ALA A 190 32.42 23.77 4.32
C ALA A 190 33.75 23.21 4.87
N SER A 191 34.28 23.77 5.96
CA SER A 191 35.50 23.24 6.59
C SER A 191 35.31 21.83 7.14
N LEU A 192 34.07 21.35 7.33
CA LEU A 192 33.76 20.00 7.78
C LEU A 192 33.56 19.02 6.62
N ASP A 193 33.66 19.44 5.36
CA ASP A 193 33.34 18.56 4.22
C ASP A 193 34.24 17.32 4.14
N HIS A 194 35.50 17.43 4.57
CA HIS A 194 36.45 16.32 4.60
C HIS A 194 36.10 15.19 5.58
N ILE A 195 35.20 15.43 6.54
CA ILE A 195 34.70 14.44 7.50
C ILE A 195 33.25 14.02 7.24
N ARG A 196 32.58 14.60 6.25
CA ARG A 196 31.22 14.19 5.86
C ARG A 196 31.28 12.87 5.11
N ILE A 197 30.30 12.01 5.38
CA ILE A 197 30.14 10.73 4.68
C ILE A 197 28.74 10.64 4.06
N HIS A 198 28.59 9.76 3.08
CA HIS A 198 27.30 9.38 2.52
C HIS A 198 26.76 8.16 3.27
N PRO A 199 25.82 8.35 4.22
CA PRO A 199 25.41 7.27 5.09
C PRO A 199 24.57 6.22 4.34
N LYS A 200 24.90 4.95 4.53
CA LYS A 200 24.15 3.81 3.96
C LYS A 200 23.48 2.94 5.01
N ASN A 201 24.01 2.95 6.23
CA ASN A 201 23.56 2.12 7.35
C ASN A 201 23.54 2.96 8.66
N GLU A 202 23.09 2.35 9.75
CA GLU A 202 23.00 3.03 11.05
C GLU A 202 24.35 3.50 11.60
N GLU A 203 25.43 2.74 11.35
CA GLU A 203 26.76 3.10 11.84
C GLU A 203 27.27 4.36 11.14
N ASP A 204 27.06 4.46 9.83
CA ASP A 204 27.39 5.67 9.08
C ASP A 204 26.56 6.87 9.56
N PHE A 205 25.25 6.67 9.80
CA PHE A 205 24.43 7.75 10.36
C PHE A 205 24.95 8.23 11.72
N LYS A 206 25.39 7.33 12.60
CA LYS A 206 26.01 7.66 13.89
C LYS A 206 27.30 8.47 13.72
N LYS A 207 28.15 8.10 12.76
CA LYS A 207 29.39 8.85 12.43
C LYS A 207 29.04 10.26 11.92
N GLN A 208 28.02 10.37 11.08
CA GLN A 208 27.57 11.63 10.49
C GLN A 208 26.97 12.59 11.54
N GLU A 209 26.38 12.09 12.64
CA GLU A 209 25.79 12.95 13.68
C GLU A 209 26.77 13.95 14.29
N LYS A 210 28.07 13.60 14.36
CA LYS A 210 29.09 14.52 14.87
C LYS A 210 29.18 15.79 14.02
N VAL A 211 29.13 15.64 12.71
CA VAL A 211 29.19 16.76 11.76
C VAL A 211 27.91 17.58 11.83
N GLU A 212 26.76 16.90 11.83
CA GLU A 212 25.45 17.54 11.91
C GLU A 212 25.24 18.31 13.22
N ASN A 213 25.79 17.82 14.33
CA ASN A 213 25.77 18.54 15.60
C ASN A 213 26.53 19.86 15.51
N LEU A 214 27.62 19.92 14.74
CA LEU A 214 28.36 21.14 14.51
C LEU A 214 27.64 22.07 13.53
N ASP A 215 27.07 21.53 12.45
CA ASP A 215 26.24 22.31 11.52
C ASP A 215 25.04 22.94 12.24
N ALA A 216 24.39 22.21 13.14
CA ALA A 216 23.24 22.71 13.87
C ALA A 216 23.55 23.92 14.77
N VAL A 217 24.81 24.14 15.18
CA VAL A 217 25.22 25.27 16.03
C VAL A 217 24.94 26.62 15.35
N VAL A 218 24.98 26.68 14.02
CA VAL A 218 24.69 27.91 13.26
C VAL A 218 23.21 28.03 12.88
N THR A 219 22.37 27.13 13.39
CA THR A 219 20.94 27.09 13.08
C THR A 219 20.07 27.26 14.34
N PRO A 220 18.77 27.60 14.22
CA PRO A 220 17.91 27.79 15.39
C PRO A 220 17.57 26.53 16.20
N TRP A 221 17.72 25.33 15.62
CA TRP A 221 17.27 24.08 16.23
C TRP A 221 18.43 23.13 16.51
N PRO A 222 18.33 22.25 17.53
CA PRO A 222 19.33 21.21 17.74
C PRO A 222 19.29 20.17 16.61
N ALA A 223 20.42 19.52 16.32
CA ALA A 223 20.56 18.61 15.18
C ALA A 223 19.51 17.49 15.13
N TRP A 224 19.08 16.95 16.27
CA TRP A 224 18.07 15.89 16.32
C TRP A 224 16.71 16.31 15.73
N VAL A 225 16.39 17.62 15.71
CA VAL A 225 15.18 18.13 15.06
C VAL A 225 15.29 17.93 13.55
N TYR A 226 16.40 18.38 12.96
CA TYR A 226 16.67 18.23 11.52
C TYR A 226 16.74 16.77 11.07
N ARG A 227 17.34 15.88 11.88
CA ARG A 227 17.43 14.44 11.57
C ARG A 227 16.07 13.77 11.37
N GLN A 228 14.99 14.32 11.92
CA GLN A 228 13.62 13.80 11.71
C GLN A 228 13.11 14.05 10.28
N TYR A 229 13.74 14.95 9.54
CA TYR A 229 13.39 15.33 8.16
C TYR A 229 14.41 14.81 7.14
N ASP A 230 15.40 14.04 7.57
CA ASP A 230 16.36 13.43 6.64
C ASP A 230 15.69 12.27 5.88
N PRO A 231 15.56 12.37 4.54
CA PRO A 231 14.87 11.35 3.75
C PRO A 231 15.58 9.99 3.82
N LEU A 232 16.91 9.94 3.87
CA LEU A 232 17.66 8.68 3.92
C LEU A 232 17.49 7.99 5.28
N ARG A 233 17.44 8.76 6.39
CA ARG A 233 17.16 8.21 7.72
C ARG A 233 15.74 7.67 7.83
N LEU A 234 14.77 8.40 7.28
CA LEU A 234 13.38 7.95 7.23
C LEU A 234 13.26 6.66 6.42
N SER A 235 13.87 6.62 5.22
CA SER A 235 13.90 5.43 4.36
C SER A 235 14.54 4.23 5.05
N LEU A 236 15.66 4.41 5.77
CA LEU A 236 16.30 3.32 6.52
C LEU A 236 15.36 2.75 7.60
N LYS A 237 14.74 3.62 8.41
CA LYS A 237 13.81 3.20 9.47
C LYS A 237 12.59 2.45 8.90
N ILE A 238 12.06 2.90 7.77
CA ILE A 238 10.93 2.23 7.10
C ILE A 238 11.34 0.85 6.60
N ARG A 239 12.49 0.74 5.92
CA ARG A 239 13.01 -0.56 5.44
C ARG A 239 13.22 -1.55 6.57
N GLN A 240 13.76 -1.11 7.71
CA GLN A 240 13.90 -1.93 8.91
C GLN A 240 12.55 -2.49 9.40
N ARG A 241 11.48 -1.68 9.40
CA ARG A 241 10.13 -2.15 9.76
C ARG A 241 9.54 -3.10 8.73
N LEU A 242 9.95 -2.99 7.48
CA LEU A 242 9.51 -3.84 6.36
C LEU A 242 10.41 -5.05 6.13
N GLN A 243 11.41 -5.28 6.98
CA GLN A 243 12.36 -6.39 6.82
C GLN A 243 11.67 -7.76 6.76
N PHE A 244 10.53 -7.93 7.44
CA PHE A 244 9.73 -9.17 7.38
C PHE A 244 9.12 -9.46 6.00
N ILE A 245 8.94 -8.43 5.17
CA ILE A 245 8.49 -8.53 3.77
C ILE A 245 9.71 -8.67 2.84
N GLU A 246 10.74 -7.86 3.06
CA GLU A 246 11.98 -7.88 2.27
C GLU A 246 12.67 -9.25 2.30
N SER A 247 12.81 -9.83 3.49
CA SER A 247 13.38 -11.17 3.70
C SER A 247 12.61 -12.29 2.99
N LYS A 248 11.36 -12.04 2.60
CA LYS A 248 10.51 -12.98 1.84
C LYS A 248 10.54 -12.73 0.32
N GLY A 249 11.39 -11.82 -0.17
CA GLY A 249 11.72 -11.66 -1.59
C GLY A 249 11.11 -10.45 -2.29
N SER A 250 10.49 -9.51 -1.56
CA SER A 250 10.09 -8.22 -2.15
C SER A 250 11.29 -7.35 -2.51
N SER A 251 11.14 -6.60 -3.60
CA SER A 251 12.12 -5.60 -4.04
C SER A 251 11.72 -4.23 -3.52
N ILE A 252 12.28 -3.82 -2.39
CA ILE A 252 12.00 -2.52 -1.78
C ILE A 252 12.91 -1.44 -2.41
N PRO A 253 12.37 -0.30 -2.91
CA PRO A 253 13.20 0.75 -3.51
C PRO A 253 14.16 1.44 -2.52
N GLU A 254 15.31 1.89 -3.04
CA GLU A 254 16.29 2.66 -2.26
C GLU A 254 16.03 4.17 -2.28
N ASP A 255 15.57 4.70 -3.41
CA ASP A 255 15.25 6.12 -3.56
C ASP A 255 14.07 6.50 -2.64
N PRO A 256 14.16 7.59 -1.86
CA PRO A 256 13.12 8.00 -0.92
C PRO A 256 11.74 8.23 -1.57
N SER A 257 11.70 8.81 -2.77
CA SER A 257 10.44 9.09 -3.47
C SER A 257 9.81 7.79 -3.95
N ASP A 258 10.58 6.93 -4.63
CA ASP A 258 10.11 5.62 -5.06
C ASP A 258 9.68 4.73 -3.89
N LEU A 259 10.46 4.75 -2.79
CA LEU A 259 10.13 4.02 -1.57
C LEU A 259 8.79 4.48 -1.01
N SER A 260 8.57 5.78 -0.90
CA SER A 260 7.32 6.31 -0.33
C SER A 260 6.10 5.88 -1.15
N PHE A 261 6.15 5.94 -2.49
CA PHE A 261 5.06 5.44 -3.31
C PHE A 261 4.89 3.92 -3.21
N TRP A 262 5.99 3.17 -3.12
CA TRP A 262 5.96 1.72 -2.92
C TRP A 262 5.30 1.34 -1.58
N VAL A 263 5.60 2.07 -0.51
CA VAL A 263 5.01 1.86 0.82
C VAL A 263 3.53 2.18 0.79
N ALA A 264 3.14 3.31 0.20
CA ALA A 264 1.73 3.68 0.00
C ALA A 264 0.95 2.60 -0.79
N GLN A 265 1.58 1.89 -1.72
CA GLN A 265 0.98 0.77 -2.44
C GLN A 265 0.86 -0.51 -1.60
N ASN A 266 1.81 -0.78 -0.70
CA ASN A 266 1.95 -2.08 -0.03
C ASN A 266 1.48 -2.15 1.43
N LEU A 267 1.01 -1.03 1.98
CA LEU A 267 0.32 -0.99 3.26
C LEU A 267 -1.20 -1.11 3.09
N LEU A 268 -1.83 -1.80 4.03
CA LEU A 268 -3.29 -1.84 4.16
C LEU A 268 -3.77 -0.49 4.71
N LEU A 269 -3.97 0.45 3.80
CA LEU A 269 -4.46 1.80 4.07
C LEU A 269 -5.90 1.96 3.59
N ASP A 270 -6.67 2.75 4.33
CA ASP A 270 -7.99 3.17 3.87
C ASP A 270 -7.90 4.21 2.73
N ASP A 271 -9.03 4.52 2.11
CA ASP A 271 -9.06 5.43 0.96
C ASP A 271 -8.63 6.86 1.35
N ASN A 272 -8.93 7.33 2.56
CA ASN A 272 -8.55 8.67 3.03
C ASN A 272 -7.05 8.77 3.30
N GLU A 273 -6.47 7.76 3.93
CA GLU A 273 -5.03 7.66 4.17
C GLU A 273 -4.26 7.65 2.86
N ARG A 274 -4.73 6.90 1.85
CA ARG A 274 -4.16 6.87 0.49
C ARG A 274 -4.28 8.24 -0.19
N ILE A 275 -5.43 8.91 -0.09
CA ILE A 275 -5.61 10.28 -0.60
C ILE A 275 -4.59 11.24 0.02
N VAL A 276 -4.38 11.16 1.35
CA VAL A 276 -3.40 12.00 2.05
C VAL A 276 -1.99 11.75 1.53
N LEU A 277 -1.58 10.48 1.37
CA LEU A 277 -0.25 10.14 0.85
C LEU A 277 -0.05 10.62 -0.59
N LEU A 278 -1.07 10.51 -1.44
CA LEU A 278 -1.02 11.00 -2.82
C LEU A 278 -0.95 12.54 -2.89
N ASN A 279 -1.53 13.25 -1.92
CA ASN A 279 -1.49 14.71 -1.87
C ASN A 279 -0.14 15.29 -1.44
N TYR A 280 0.68 14.55 -0.70
CA TYR A 280 2.04 15.01 -0.38
C TYR A 280 2.85 15.21 -1.65
N ASP A 281 3.56 16.33 -1.71
CA ASP A 281 4.43 16.74 -2.81
C ASP A 281 5.89 16.34 -2.63
N CYS A 282 6.27 15.91 -1.42
CA CYS A 282 7.63 15.53 -1.07
C CYS A 282 7.67 14.17 -0.35
N ALA A 283 8.68 13.37 -0.67
CA ALA A 283 8.96 12.09 -0.02
C ALA A 283 9.10 12.21 1.51
N ILE A 284 9.73 13.27 2.04
CA ILE A 284 9.95 13.43 3.49
C ILE A 284 8.62 13.42 4.25
N SER A 285 7.66 14.24 3.83
CA SER A 285 6.34 14.33 4.45
C SER A 285 5.55 13.01 4.30
N ARG A 286 5.72 12.34 3.16
CA ARG A 286 5.07 11.05 2.86
C ARG A 286 5.63 9.94 3.76
N LEU A 287 6.94 9.77 3.82
CA LEU A 287 7.64 8.80 4.69
C LEU A 287 7.37 9.06 6.18
N GLN A 288 7.34 10.32 6.63
CA GLN A 288 6.96 10.67 8.00
C GLN A 288 5.53 10.24 8.34
N ARG A 289 4.60 10.36 7.39
CA ARG A 289 3.23 9.89 7.56
C ARG A 289 3.17 8.36 7.58
N GLU A 290 3.84 7.69 6.64
CA GLU A 290 3.91 6.23 6.55
C GLU A 290 4.48 5.58 7.80
N MET A 291 5.47 6.21 8.44
CA MET A 291 6.01 5.74 9.73
C MET A 291 4.94 5.63 10.82
N LYS A 292 3.90 6.47 10.78
CA LYS A 292 2.77 6.43 11.71
C LYS A 292 1.79 5.30 11.40
N TYR A 293 1.70 4.88 10.13
CA TYR A 293 0.88 3.74 9.73
C TYR A 293 1.60 2.41 9.99
N LEU A 294 2.94 2.43 9.96
CA LEU A 294 3.82 1.31 10.29
C LEU A 294 3.97 1.05 11.80
N VAL A 295 3.05 1.53 12.64
CA VAL A 295 3.03 1.21 14.09
C VAL A 295 2.68 -0.29 14.28
N GLU A 296 2.87 -0.83 15.49
CA GLU A 296 2.72 -2.24 15.89
C GLU A 296 1.72 -3.09 15.09
N ASP A 297 2.01 -4.39 14.97
CA ASP A 297 1.27 -5.40 14.19
C ASP A 297 -0.25 -5.16 14.11
N ASN A 298 -0.70 -4.59 12.99
CA ASN A 298 -2.10 -4.21 12.81
C ASN A 298 -2.98 -5.44 12.67
N VAL A 299 -4.13 -5.41 13.35
CA VAL A 299 -5.17 -6.43 13.23
C VAL A 299 -6.10 -6.06 12.08
N PHE A 300 -6.34 -7.01 11.18
CA PHE A 300 -7.25 -6.85 10.06
C PHE A 300 -8.61 -7.46 10.38
N VAL A 301 -9.66 -6.67 10.15
CA VAL A 301 -11.05 -7.07 10.34
C VAL A 301 -11.84 -6.92 9.05
N CYS A 302 -12.99 -7.60 8.95
CA CYS A 302 -13.96 -7.38 7.88
C CYS A 302 -14.47 -5.94 7.91
N CYS A 303 -14.47 -5.26 6.76
CA CYS A 303 -14.89 -3.87 6.68
C CYS A 303 -16.36 -3.63 7.10
N ASN A 304 -17.22 -4.65 6.95
CA ASN A 304 -18.66 -4.54 7.16
C ASN A 304 -19.12 -4.95 8.56
N CYS A 305 -18.48 -5.96 9.18
CA CYS A 305 -18.95 -6.53 10.45
C CYS A 305 -17.88 -6.67 11.54
N ASP A 306 -16.69 -6.12 11.32
CA ASP A 306 -15.58 -6.09 12.29
C ASP A 306 -15.07 -7.46 12.77
N SER A 307 -15.52 -8.55 12.14
CA SER A 307 -15.02 -9.89 12.43
C SER A 307 -13.53 -9.97 12.11
N TYR A 308 -12.75 -10.55 13.02
CA TYR A 308 -11.31 -10.75 12.84
C TYR A 308 -11.02 -11.61 11.62
N ILE A 309 -10.07 -11.15 10.79
CA ILE A 309 -9.63 -11.86 9.58
C ILE A 309 -8.17 -12.27 9.68
N GLY A 310 -7.27 -11.41 10.15
CA GLY A 310 -5.84 -11.70 10.21
C GLY A 310 -5.01 -10.57 10.81
N ARG A 311 -3.69 -10.60 10.58
CA ARG A 311 -2.74 -9.60 11.07
C ARG A 311 -1.75 -9.20 9.98
N GLN A 312 -1.14 -8.03 10.13
CA GLN A 312 -0.10 -7.53 9.24
C GLN A 312 1.13 -8.44 9.21
N SER A 313 1.50 -9.04 10.34
CA SER A 313 2.59 -10.02 10.45
C SER A 313 2.39 -11.27 9.58
N HIS A 314 1.14 -11.60 9.23
CA HIS A 314 0.81 -12.70 8.32
C HIS A 314 0.93 -12.32 6.83
N MET A 315 1.11 -11.04 6.52
CA MET A 315 1.35 -10.60 5.15
C MET A 315 2.67 -11.17 4.64
N PHE A 316 2.67 -11.51 3.36
CA PHE A 316 3.86 -11.96 2.67
C PHE A 316 3.74 -11.66 1.18
N PRO A 317 4.86 -11.46 0.47
CA PRO A 317 4.82 -11.20 -0.96
C PRO A 317 4.60 -12.47 -1.77
N MET A 318 3.61 -12.41 -2.66
CA MET A 318 3.53 -13.28 -3.83
C MET A 318 4.08 -12.61 -5.09
N SER A 319 4.49 -11.34 -5.02
CA SER A 319 5.11 -10.59 -6.11
C SER A 319 6.37 -9.88 -5.63
N LYS A 320 7.34 -9.66 -6.51
CA LYS A 320 8.48 -8.76 -6.23
C LYS A 320 8.04 -7.34 -5.89
N GLU A 321 6.87 -6.93 -6.38
CA GLU A 321 6.29 -5.61 -6.10
C GLU A 321 5.76 -5.49 -4.66
N GLY A 322 5.63 -6.60 -3.93
CA GLY A 322 5.23 -6.61 -2.52
C GLY A 322 4.06 -7.55 -2.21
N PRO A 323 3.51 -7.47 -0.98
CA PRO A 323 2.36 -8.25 -0.53
C PRO A 323 1.01 -7.76 -1.08
N GLN A 324 0.96 -6.58 -1.69
CA GLN A 324 -0.24 -6.07 -2.34
C GLN A 324 -0.05 -5.97 -3.85
N GLY A 325 -1.00 -6.50 -4.61
CA GLY A 325 -1.02 -6.42 -6.07
C GLY A 325 -2.35 -5.87 -6.59
N THR A 326 -2.34 -5.31 -7.79
CA THR A 326 -3.55 -4.88 -8.50
C THR A 326 -3.82 -5.84 -9.63
N TYR A 327 -4.98 -6.47 -9.65
CA TYR A 327 -5.33 -7.48 -10.64
C TYR A 327 -6.69 -7.20 -11.25
N CYS A 328 -6.86 -7.57 -12.51
CA CYS A 328 -8.15 -7.47 -13.20
C CYS A 328 -8.75 -8.87 -13.27
N ASN A 329 -10.06 -9.00 -13.10
CA ASN A 329 -10.78 -10.26 -13.31
C ASN A 329 -11.32 -10.36 -14.76
N PRO A 330 -11.88 -11.50 -15.18
CA PRO A 330 -12.44 -11.67 -16.53
C PRO A 330 -13.55 -10.68 -16.88
N SER A 331 -14.28 -10.18 -15.88
CA SER A 331 -15.37 -9.21 -16.05
C SER A 331 -14.87 -7.76 -16.10
N GLY A 332 -13.56 -7.51 -16.10
CA GLY A 332 -13.00 -6.16 -16.16
C GLY A 332 -12.96 -5.43 -14.80
N ILE A 333 -13.31 -6.13 -13.70
CA ILE A 333 -13.27 -5.56 -12.35
C ILE A 333 -11.84 -5.65 -11.83
N ILE A 334 -11.36 -4.52 -11.31
CA ILE A 334 -10.02 -4.39 -10.76
C ILE A 334 -10.10 -4.62 -9.24
N HIS A 335 -9.23 -5.49 -8.73
CA HIS A 335 -9.08 -5.82 -7.33
C HIS A 335 -7.67 -5.48 -6.86
N GLU A 336 -7.56 -4.63 -5.85
CA GLU A 336 -6.35 -4.51 -5.04
C GLU A 336 -6.38 -5.65 -4.02
N THR A 337 -5.42 -6.58 -4.11
CA THR A 337 -5.40 -7.83 -3.35
C THR A 337 -4.17 -7.90 -2.47
N VAL A 338 -4.35 -8.19 -1.19
CA VAL A 338 -3.30 -8.39 -0.19
C VAL A 338 -3.11 -9.89 0.06
N THR A 339 -1.87 -10.37 0.08
CA THR A 339 -1.54 -11.78 0.29
C THR A 339 -1.14 -12.10 1.73
N LEU A 340 -1.83 -13.07 2.34
CA LEU A 340 -1.63 -13.54 3.72
C LEU A 340 -1.41 -15.05 3.77
N TYR A 341 -0.49 -15.51 4.62
CA TYR A 341 -0.36 -16.94 4.90
C TYR A 341 -1.58 -17.47 5.67
N HIS A 342 -2.01 -16.74 6.69
CA HIS A 342 -3.08 -17.12 7.59
C HIS A 342 -4.19 -16.08 7.60
N ALA A 343 -5.42 -16.53 7.39
CA ALA A 343 -6.64 -15.78 7.59
C ALA A 343 -7.73 -16.70 8.17
N GLN A 344 -8.59 -16.16 9.03
CA GLN A 344 -9.68 -16.89 9.68
C GLN A 344 -11.01 -16.13 9.53
N GLY A 345 -12.10 -16.73 10.03
CA GLY A 345 -13.43 -16.12 9.88
C GLY A 345 -13.95 -16.12 8.44
N LEU A 346 -13.38 -16.96 7.56
CA LEU A 346 -13.73 -17.07 6.14
C LEU A 346 -14.41 -18.41 5.81
N ALA A 347 -15.49 -18.34 5.04
CA ALA A 347 -16.15 -19.49 4.42
C ALA A 347 -15.70 -19.59 2.96
N LEU A 348 -15.44 -20.80 2.48
CA LEU A 348 -15.10 -21.05 1.08
C LEU A 348 -16.35 -21.47 0.32
N SER A 349 -16.46 -21.06 -0.94
CA SER A 349 -17.53 -21.54 -1.81
C SER A 349 -17.44 -23.06 -2.01
N ASP A 350 -18.59 -23.72 -2.13
CA ASP A 350 -18.66 -25.18 -2.42
C ASP A 350 -18.16 -25.55 -3.83
N ASN A 351 -17.96 -24.56 -4.71
CA ASN A 351 -17.40 -24.77 -6.04
C ASN A 351 -15.97 -25.31 -5.96
N PRO A 352 -15.57 -26.24 -6.86
CA PRO A 352 -14.21 -26.74 -6.88
C PRO A 352 -13.19 -25.63 -7.19
N PRO A 353 -11.96 -25.71 -6.67
CA PRO A 353 -10.91 -24.75 -6.99
C PRO A 353 -10.67 -24.64 -8.50
N SER A 354 -10.54 -23.41 -8.98
CA SER A 354 -10.39 -23.12 -10.41
C SER A 354 -9.02 -22.54 -10.73
N ILE A 355 -8.39 -23.00 -11.81
CA ILE A 355 -7.18 -22.38 -12.36
C ILE A 355 -7.49 -21.31 -13.41
N ASN A 356 -8.75 -21.18 -13.81
CA ASN A 356 -9.16 -20.26 -14.86
C ASN A 356 -8.87 -18.82 -14.44
N TYR A 357 -8.14 -18.06 -15.25
CA TYR A 357 -7.80 -16.66 -14.99
C TYR A 357 -7.07 -16.42 -13.65
N THR A 358 -6.31 -17.41 -13.18
CA THR A 358 -5.53 -17.27 -11.95
C THR A 358 -4.46 -16.17 -12.08
N TRP A 359 -4.35 -15.30 -11.06
CA TRP A 359 -3.32 -14.26 -11.01
C TRP A 359 -1.95 -14.80 -10.59
N PHE A 360 -1.93 -16.00 -10.01
CA PHE A 360 -0.73 -16.67 -9.51
C PHE A 360 -0.57 -18.00 -10.25
N PRO A 361 0.19 -18.05 -11.36
CA PRO A 361 0.35 -19.26 -12.15
C PRO A 361 0.80 -20.46 -11.30
N GLY A 362 0.14 -21.60 -11.45
CA GLY A 362 0.39 -22.79 -10.60
C GLY A 362 -0.47 -22.87 -9.33
N TYR A 363 -1.34 -21.88 -9.09
CA TYR A 363 -2.36 -21.93 -8.04
C TYR A 363 -3.77 -21.91 -8.62
N ALA A 364 -4.65 -22.73 -8.02
CA ALA A 364 -6.09 -22.65 -8.20
C ALA A 364 -6.70 -21.76 -7.11
N TRP A 365 -7.77 -21.02 -7.42
CA TRP A 365 -8.46 -20.15 -6.47
C TRP A 365 -9.85 -20.69 -6.12
N THR A 366 -10.28 -20.41 -4.90
CA THR A 366 -11.65 -20.66 -4.38
C THR A 366 -12.16 -19.38 -3.75
N VAL A 367 -13.39 -18.98 -4.05
CA VAL A 367 -13.99 -17.75 -3.50
C VAL A 367 -14.12 -17.86 -1.98
N ALA A 368 -13.77 -16.78 -1.29
CA ALA A 368 -13.84 -16.67 0.17
C ALA A 368 -14.77 -15.53 0.58
N THR A 369 -15.71 -15.82 1.47
CA THR A 369 -16.65 -14.86 2.06
C THR A 369 -16.48 -14.78 3.57
N CYS A 370 -16.87 -13.68 4.19
CA CYS A 370 -16.88 -13.56 5.65
C CYS A 370 -17.93 -14.52 6.22
N ARG A 371 -17.57 -15.35 7.22
CA ARG A 371 -18.50 -16.26 7.90
C ARG A 371 -19.63 -15.54 8.62
N ASN A 372 -19.41 -14.29 9.05
CA ASN A 372 -20.37 -13.54 9.85
C ASN A 372 -21.38 -12.77 8.98
N CYS A 373 -20.92 -11.93 8.04
CA CYS A 373 -21.80 -11.11 7.22
C CYS A 373 -22.03 -11.63 5.78
N GLY A 374 -21.27 -12.63 5.33
CA GLY A 374 -21.36 -13.17 3.97
C GLY A 374 -20.67 -12.35 2.88
N ASP A 375 -20.05 -11.20 3.21
CA ASP A 375 -19.39 -10.36 2.21
C ASP A 375 -18.23 -11.06 1.52
N HIS A 376 -18.02 -10.72 0.25
CA HIS A 376 -16.89 -11.22 -0.54
C HIS A 376 -15.57 -10.63 -0.03
N MET A 377 -14.70 -11.49 0.49
CA MET A 377 -13.43 -11.11 1.10
C MET A 377 -12.24 -11.33 0.17
N GLY A 378 -12.37 -12.18 -0.84
CA GLY A 378 -11.31 -12.50 -1.80
C GLY A 378 -11.28 -13.99 -2.11
N TRP A 379 -10.08 -14.58 -2.14
CA TRP A 379 -9.89 -15.96 -2.56
C TRP A 379 -8.85 -16.71 -1.72
N ARG A 380 -9.08 -18.01 -1.57
CA ARG A 380 -8.04 -18.95 -1.13
C ARG A 380 -7.35 -19.53 -2.36
N PHE A 381 -6.03 -19.40 -2.41
CA PHE A 381 -5.19 -19.98 -3.45
C PHE A 381 -4.54 -21.26 -2.95
N THR A 382 -4.65 -22.34 -3.71
CA THR A 382 -4.10 -23.66 -3.39
C THR A 382 -3.19 -24.14 -4.52
N ALA A 383 -1.98 -24.56 -4.17
CA ALA A 383 -0.99 -25.04 -5.13
C ALA A 383 -1.51 -26.25 -5.91
N VAL A 384 -1.40 -26.20 -7.24
CA VAL A 384 -1.81 -27.29 -8.13
C VAL A 384 -0.77 -28.42 -8.11
N GLN A 385 0.50 -28.09 -7.86
CA GLN A 385 1.61 -29.05 -7.84
C GLN A 385 2.21 -29.22 -6.43
N ASN A 386 2.77 -30.39 -6.16
CA ASN A 386 3.24 -30.76 -4.82
C ASN A 386 4.52 -30.06 -4.35
N ASN A 387 5.36 -29.65 -5.30
CA ASN A 387 6.62 -28.95 -5.10
C ASN A 387 6.44 -27.43 -4.89
N LEU A 388 5.27 -26.88 -5.22
CA LEU A 388 5.03 -25.44 -5.11
C LEU A 388 4.81 -25.04 -3.65
N ARG A 389 5.48 -23.96 -3.23
CA ARG A 389 5.35 -23.35 -1.91
C ARG A 389 5.06 -21.85 -2.08
N PRO A 390 4.17 -21.28 -1.25
CA PRO A 390 3.36 -21.94 -0.22
C PRO A 390 2.34 -22.97 -0.75
N ARG A 391 1.90 -23.90 0.10
CA ARG A 391 0.88 -24.91 -0.30
C ARG A 391 -0.49 -24.29 -0.50
N ALA A 392 -0.82 -23.30 0.31
CA ALA A 392 -1.99 -22.47 0.17
C ALA A 392 -1.72 -21.10 0.80
N PHE A 393 -2.46 -20.10 0.37
CA PHE A 393 -2.47 -18.77 0.95
C PHE A 393 -3.80 -18.07 0.63
N TRP A 394 -3.98 -16.87 1.17
CA TRP A 394 -5.15 -16.04 0.94
C TRP A 394 -4.77 -14.80 0.14
N GLY A 395 -5.55 -14.49 -0.89
CA GLY A 395 -5.52 -13.20 -1.57
C GLY A 395 -6.81 -12.46 -1.23
N LEU A 396 -6.75 -11.50 -0.32
CA LEU A 396 -7.90 -10.80 0.20
C LEU A 396 -8.02 -9.41 -0.42
N ILE A 397 -9.25 -8.98 -0.73
CA ILE A 397 -9.51 -7.68 -1.35
C ILE A 397 -9.27 -6.59 -0.30
N ARG A 398 -8.40 -5.62 -0.61
CA ARG A 398 -8.04 -4.50 0.26
C ARG A 398 -9.28 -3.82 0.86
N LYS A 399 -10.25 -3.48 0.01
CA LYS A 399 -11.49 -2.79 0.40
C LYS A 399 -12.37 -3.61 1.36
N SER A 400 -12.30 -4.94 1.29
CA SER A 400 -13.05 -5.82 2.19
C SER A 400 -12.41 -5.92 3.58
N LEU A 401 -11.20 -5.37 3.75
CA LEU A 401 -10.45 -5.32 5.00
C LEU A 401 -10.33 -3.89 5.51
N LYS A 402 -10.22 -3.74 6.83
CA LYS A 402 -9.74 -2.51 7.47
C LYS A 402 -8.90 -2.86 8.69
N ASN A 403 -8.06 -1.92 9.11
CA ASN A 403 -7.37 -2.02 10.39
C ASN A 403 -8.40 -1.87 11.52
N LYS A 404 -8.30 -2.72 12.54
CA LYS A 404 -9.09 -2.57 13.77
C LYS A 404 -8.69 -1.25 14.43
N GLU A 405 -9.66 -0.37 14.68
CA GLU A 405 -9.42 0.84 15.46
C GLU A 405 -8.94 0.45 16.87
N LYS A 406 -7.89 1.11 17.34
CA LYS A 406 -7.28 0.85 18.66
C LYS A 406 -8.17 1.34 19.80
#